data_AF-A0A0D0DQZ7-F1
#
_entry.id   AF-A0A0D0DQZ7-F1
#
_cell.length_a   1.000
_cell.length_b   1.000
_cell.length_c   1.000
_cell.angle_alpha   90.00
_cell.angle_beta   90.00
_cell.angle_gamma   90.00
#
_symmetry.space_group_name_H-M   'P 1'
#
loop_
_entity.id
_entity.type
_entity.pdbx_description
1 polymer ?
#
loop_
_entity_poly.entity_id
_entity_poly.type
_entity_poly.pdbx_seq_one_letter_code
_entity_poly.pdbx_strand_id
1 'polypeptide(L)'
;CKWASGKLFPWKSLPAKPAKSGVRGINYPAEVSFPGEERNPHPKGGSKGISDLTLAECSMFVAVLRDTSKGVPVRTRPDPLTELMASWVPVIKGTAPEHDSPHPCAKRMFCNLKTDHQGLPLKYNPAATHIKKRTAHMPLQNVETIYIPNSDNIVEVVENKSKTCCVAPSVHESDGIEEVPRPSKKHISKRPEVVITRSAKLLKKVTTTFADDDLSSLSGSEYQPEEDTS
;
A
#
# COMPACT_ATOMS: atom_id res chain seq x y z
N CYS A 1 16.38 -22.85 7.54
CA CYS A 1 16.23 -21.86 6.44
C CYS A 1 17.59 -21.50 5.83
N LYS A 2 18.03 -22.22 4.77
CA LYS A 2 19.36 -22.04 4.14
C LYS A 2 19.62 -20.65 3.52
N TRP A 3 18.64 -19.74 3.51
CA TRP A 3 18.73 -18.44 2.85
C TRP A 3 19.41 -17.33 3.69
N ALA A 4 19.61 -17.54 5.00
CA ALA A 4 20.31 -16.60 5.88
C ALA A 4 21.83 -16.87 5.98
N SER A 5 22.36 -17.80 5.18
CA SER A 5 23.76 -18.24 5.20
C SER A 5 24.68 -17.25 4.47
N GLY A 6 25.07 -16.15 5.13
CA GLY A 6 26.26 -15.32 4.84
C GLY A 6 26.35 -14.58 3.49
N LYS A 7 25.56 -14.95 2.49
CA LYS A 7 25.42 -14.25 1.21
C LYS A 7 24.38 -13.14 1.40
N LEU A 8 24.68 -11.96 0.85
CA LEU A 8 23.84 -10.75 0.88
C LEU A 8 22.34 -11.08 0.86
N PHE A 9 21.57 -10.40 1.72
CA PHE A 9 20.12 -10.57 1.77
C PHE A 9 19.55 -10.45 0.34
N PRO A 10 18.71 -11.41 -0.11
CA PRO A 10 18.40 -11.60 -1.52
C PRO A 10 17.39 -10.57 -2.08
N TRP A 11 17.61 -9.28 -1.81
CA TRP A 11 16.66 -8.17 -2.01
C TRP A 11 15.99 -8.19 -3.39
N LYS A 12 16.77 -8.30 -4.48
CA LYS A 12 16.25 -8.33 -5.86
C LYS A 12 15.49 -9.60 -6.23
N SER A 13 15.79 -10.71 -5.56
CA SER A 13 15.08 -11.99 -5.78
C SER A 13 14.03 -12.26 -4.71
N LEU A 14 13.82 -11.31 -3.79
CA LEU A 14 12.93 -11.47 -2.65
C LEU A 14 11.49 -11.67 -3.10
N PRO A 15 10.96 -11.07 -4.19
CA PRO A 15 9.60 -11.38 -4.64
C PRO A 15 9.48 -12.77 -5.27
N ALA A 16 10.51 -13.25 -5.96
CA ALA A 16 10.45 -14.56 -6.62
C ALA A 16 10.42 -15.75 -5.64
N LYS A 17 11.14 -15.64 -4.52
CA LYS A 17 11.22 -16.71 -3.50
C LYS A 17 9.89 -17.06 -2.82
N PRO A 18 9.16 -16.12 -2.18
CA PRO A 18 7.89 -16.39 -1.55
C PRO A 18 6.85 -16.77 -2.60
N ALA A 19 6.89 -16.16 -3.79
CA ALA A 19 6.02 -16.55 -4.88
C ALA A 19 6.19 -18.03 -5.26
N LYS A 20 7.43 -18.54 -5.38
CA LYS A 20 7.72 -19.97 -5.63
C LYS A 20 7.21 -20.89 -4.52
N SER A 21 7.04 -20.36 -3.32
CA SER A 21 6.51 -21.09 -2.16
C SER A 21 5.01 -20.88 -1.96
N GLY A 22 4.30 -20.18 -2.85
CA GLY A 22 2.89 -19.86 -2.68
C GLY A 22 2.61 -18.88 -1.53
N VAL A 23 3.62 -18.11 -1.13
CA VAL A 23 3.59 -17.20 0.01
C VAL A 23 3.46 -15.75 -0.47
N ARG A 24 2.65 -14.96 0.24
CA ARG A 24 2.47 -13.53 -0.03
C ARG A 24 2.71 -12.68 1.21
N GLY A 25 3.35 -11.53 1.01
CA GLY A 25 3.44 -10.47 2.00
C GLY A 25 2.22 -9.55 1.91
N ILE A 26 1.54 -9.30 3.01
CA ILE A 26 0.39 -8.39 3.09
C ILE A 26 0.72 -7.25 4.05
N ASN A 27 0.12 -6.07 3.90
CA ASN A 27 0.35 -4.91 4.76
C ASN A 27 1.82 -4.45 4.81
N TYR A 28 2.53 -4.53 3.68
CA TYR A 28 3.87 -3.95 3.62
C TYR A 28 3.79 -2.41 3.82
N PRO A 29 4.66 -1.79 4.63
CA PRO A 29 4.58 -0.36 4.93
C PRO A 29 4.62 0.50 3.66
N ALA A 30 3.81 1.56 3.60
CA ALA A 30 3.72 2.40 2.40
C ALA A 30 4.97 3.28 2.22
N GLU A 31 5.64 3.59 3.33
CA GLU A 31 6.78 4.49 3.43
C GLU A 31 8.12 3.80 3.16
N VAL A 32 8.14 2.46 3.17
CA VAL A 32 9.35 1.66 2.93
C VAL A 32 9.39 1.26 1.46
N SER A 33 10.53 1.45 0.79
CA SER A 33 10.67 0.96 -0.59
C SER A 33 10.49 -0.54 -0.70
N PHE A 34 9.97 -1.00 -1.83
CA PHE A 34 9.83 -2.42 -2.05
C PHE A 34 11.17 -3.12 -2.36
N PRO A 35 11.25 -4.44 -2.14
CA PRO A 35 12.40 -5.24 -2.51
C PRO A 35 12.75 -5.17 -4.00
N GLY A 36 13.95 -4.68 -4.32
CA GLY A 36 14.42 -4.52 -5.70
C GLY A 36 13.89 -3.28 -6.43
N GLU A 37 13.15 -2.41 -5.74
CA GLU A 37 12.78 -1.10 -6.27
C GLU A 37 14.02 -0.19 -6.38
N GLU A 38 14.18 0.45 -7.53
CA GLU A 38 15.27 1.38 -7.78
C GLU A 38 14.97 2.76 -7.17
N ARG A 39 15.92 3.30 -6.39
CA ARG A 39 15.81 4.65 -5.82
C ARG A 39 16.44 5.69 -6.74
N ASN A 40 15.70 6.78 -6.95
CA ASN A 40 16.20 7.98 -7.60
C ASN A 40 16.28 9.14 -6.58
N PRO A 41 17.35 9.96 -6.58
CA PRO A 41 18.57 9.82 -7.39
C PRO A 41 19.49 8.73 -6.83
N HIS A 42 20.13 7.96 -7.72
CA HIS A 42 21.19 7.04 -7.33
C HIS A 42 22.40 7.86 -6.85
N PRO A 43 22.84 7.75 -5.59
CA PRO A 43 24.17 8.24 -5.25
C PRO A 43 25.17 7.53 -6.16
N LYS A 44 26.11 8.26 -6.78
CA LYS A 44 27.17 7.68 -7.60
C LYS A 44 28.00 6.76 -6.70
N GLY A 45 27.78 5.45 -6.78
CA GLY A 45 28.32 4.48 -5.83
C GLY A 45 27.28 3.83 -4.91
N GLY A 46 25.98 3.98 -5.22
CA GLY A 46 24.87 3.37 -4.51
C GLY A 46 25.14 1.91 -4.22
N SER A 47 25.06 1.58 -2.94
CA SER A 47 25.10 0.20 -2.49
C SER A 47 23.99 -0.60 -3.17
N LYS A 48 24.09 -1.94 -3.13
CA LYS A 48 23.09 -2.81 -3.77
C LYS A 48 22.36 -3.58 -2.68
N GLY A 49 21.06 -3.36 -2.55
CA GLY A 49 20.17 -4.20 -1.76
C GLY A 49 19.68 -3.54 -0.48
N ILE A 50 19.72 -4.27 0.64
CA ILE A 50 19.20 -3.77 1.93
C ILE A 50 19.99 -2.58 2.47
N SER A 51 21.25 -2.45 2.06
CA SER A 51 22.13 -1.30 2.33
C SER A 51 21.54 0.04 1.87
N ASP A 52 20.59 -0.01 0.95
CA ASP A 52 20.00 1.17 0.33
C ASP A 52 18.83 1.69 1.18
N LEU A 53 18.36 0.89 2.15
CA LEU A 53 17.38 1.31 3.12
C LEU A 53 18.02 2.29 4.10
N THR A 54 17.33 3.39 4.35
CA THR A 54 17.71 4.32 5.40
C THR A 54 17.56 3.63 6.77
N LEU A 55 18.26 4.13 7.78
CA LEU A 55 18.13 3.63 9.15
C LEU A 55 16.67 3.71 9.64
N ALA A 56 15.93 4.75 9.23
CA ALA A 56 14.51 4.91 9.52
C ALA A 56 13.68 3.77 8.92
N GLU A 57 13.93 3.40 7.67
CA GLU A 57 13.22 2.31 7.00
C GLU A 57 13.54 0.95 7.57
N CYS A 58 14.81 0.70 7.91
CA CYS A 58 15.21 -0.51 8.62
C CYS A 58 14.48 -0.60 9.97
N SER A 59 14.41 0.50 10.70
CA SER A 59 13.71 0.56 11.99
C SER A 59 12.21 0.31 11.84
N MET A 60 11.57 0.90 10.83
CA MET A 60 10.16 0.66 10.51
C MET A 60 9.92 -0.80 10.14
N PHE A 61 10.77 -1.37 9.28
CA PHE A 61 10.66 -2.76 8.87
C PHE A 61 10.78 -3.72 10.06
N VAL A 62 11.77 -3.49 10.94
CA VAL A 62 11.94 -4.28 12.18
C VAL A 62 10.77 -4.10 13.14
N ALA A 63 10.27 -2.87 13.32
CA ALA A 63 9.12 -2.59 14.18
C ALA A 63 7.88 -3.36 13.70
N VAL A 64 7.63 -3.36 12.39
CA VAL A 64 6.51 -4.08 11.78
C VAL A 64 6.70 -5.59 11.91
N LEU A 65 7.90 -6.12 11.73
CA LEU A 65 8.14 -7.55 11.94
C LEU A 65 7.98 -7.99 13.41
N ARG A 66 8.23 -7.09 14.37
CA ARG A 66 8.09 -7.37 15.82
C ARG A 66 6.65 -7.23 16.32
N ASP A 67 5.89 -6.33 15.72
CA ASP A 67 4.49 -6.12 16.09
C ASP A 67 3.64 -7.29 15.58
N THR A 68 3.42 -8.30 16.42
CA THR A 68 2.56 -9.45 16.05
C THR A 68 1.10 -9.07 15.83
N SER A 69 0.68 -7.87 16.28
CA SER A 69 -0.69 -7.37 16.12
C SER A 69 -0.90 -6.60 14.81
N LYS A 70 0.16 -6.00 14.24
CA LYS A 70 0.10 -5.17 13.01
C LYS A 70 1.13 -5.55 11.93
N GLY A 71 1.94 -6.56 12.19
CA GLY A 71 3.06 -6.91 11.33
C GLY A 71 2.64 -7.36 9.95
N VAL A 72 3.58 -7.35 9.00
CA VAL A 72 3.36 -7.83 7.63
C VAL A 72 2.97 -9.30 7.73
N PRO A 73 1.67 -9.68 7.63
CA PRO A 73 1.29 -11.05 7.76
C PRO A 73 1.79 -11.74 6.50
N VAL A 74 2.78 -12.62 6.68
CA VAL A 74 3.19 -13.55 5.64
C VAL A 74 2.11 -14.61 5.61
N ARG A 75 1.19 -14.48 4.65
CA ARG A 75 0.08 -15.43 4.49
C ARG A 75 0.46 -16.42 3.42
N THR A 76 0.50 -17.69 3.79
CA THR A 76 0.36 -18.79 2.84
C THR A 76 -1.09 -18.78 2.40
N ARG A 77 -1.35 -18.37 1.17
CA ARG A 77 -2.68 -18.50 0.58
C ARG A 77 -2.65 -19.61 -0.45
N PRO A 78 -3.74 -20.36 -0.62
CA PRO A 78 -3.90 -21.30 -1.73
C PRO A 78 -4.21 -20.53 -3.03
N ASP A 79 -3.62 -19.34 -3.23
CA ASP A 79 -3.64 -18.74 -4.55
C ASP A 79 -2.79 -19.65 -5.44
N PRO A 80 -3.21 -19.94 -6.66
CA PRO A 80 -2.50 -20.89 -7.49
C PRO A 80 -1.09 -20.34 -7.73
N LEU A 81 -0.10 -21.14 -7.35
CA LEU A 81 1.34 -20.87 -7.54
C LEU A 81 1.64 -20.33 -8.94
N THR A 82 0.92 -20.83 -9.94
CA THR A 82 0.99 -20.42 -11.34
C THR A 82 0.65 -18.95 -11.56
N GLU A 83 -0.38 -18.39 -10.90
CA GLU A 83 -0.74 -16.97 -11.02
C GLU A 83 0.30 -16.04 -10.39
N LEU A 84 0.90 -16.47 -9.26
CA LEU A 84 2.00 -15.73 -8.62
C LEU A 84 3.24 -15.71 -9.50
N MET A 85 3.62 -16.86 -10.07
CA MET A 85 4.75 -16.98 -11.00
C MET A 85 4.51 -16.23 -12.32
N ALA A 86 3.28 -16.28 -12.85
CA ALA A 86 2.87 -15.52 -14.03
C ALA A 86 2.75 -14.01 -13.77
N SER A 87 2.94 -13.55 -12.52
CA SER A 87 2.81 -12.16 -12.12
C SER A 87 1.42 -11.57 -12.38
N TRP A 88 0.37 -12.39 -12.35
CA TRP A 88 -1.02 -11.91 -12.42
C TRP A 88 -1.51 -11.43 -11.06
N VAL A 89 -1.02 -12.06 -9.99
CA VAL A 89 -1.29 -11.68 -8.60
C VAL A 89 -0.02 -11.09 -7.98
N PRO A 90 -0.13 -10.02 -7.17
CA PRO A 90 1.01 -9.46 -6.50
C PRO A 90 1.49 -10.35 -5.35
N VAL A 91 2.80 -10.47 -5.25
CA VAL A 91 3.52 -11.18 -4.19
C VAL A 91 3.51 -10.37 -2.90
N ILE A 92 3.68 -9.05 -2.99
CA ILE A 92 3.66 -8.14 -1.86
C ILE A 92 2.53 -7.12 -2.08
N LYS A 93 1.64 -7.01 -1.09
CA LYS A 93 0.61 -5.97 -1.05
C LYS A 93 0.97 -4.97 0.05
N GLY A 94 1.07 -3.71 -0.34
CA GLY A 94 1.24 -2.59 0.57
C GLY A 94 0.01 -2.38 1.44
N THR A 95 0.22 -1.72 2.57
CA THR A 95 -0.83 -1.19 3.44
C THR A 95 -1.53 -0.01 2.75
N ALA A 96 -2.79 0.22 3.12
CA ALA A 96 -3.52 1.41 2.70
C ALA A 96 -2.71 2.67 3.10
N PRO A 97 -2.42 3.59 2.16
CA PRO A 97 -1.68 4.80 2.49
C PRO A 97 -2.44 5.64 3.51
N GLU A 98 -1.70 6.40 4.32
CA GLU A 98 -2.29 7.41 5.21
C GLU A 98 -2.91 8.55 4.41
N HIS A 99 -3.89 9.24 4.99
CA HIS A 99 -4.72 10.26 4.35
C HIS A 99 -3.95 11.47 3.76
N ASP A 100 -2.73 11.70 4.20
CA ASP A 100 -1.79 12.72 3.73
C ASP A 100 -0.87 12.21 2.61
N SER A 101 -0.95 10.93 2.25
CA SER A 101 -0.17 10.34 1.18
C SER A 101 -0.56 10.93 -0.18
N PRO A 102 0.41 11.21 -1.07
CA PRO A 102 0.12 11.65 -2.44
C PRO A 102 -0.48 10.53 -3.31
N HIS A 103 -0.46 9.27 -2.84
CA HIS A 103 -0.93 8.13 -3.60
C HIS A 103 -2.36 7.74 -3.18
N PRO A 104 -3.31 7.63 -4.14
CA PRO A 104 -4.69 7.28 -3.81
C PRO A 104 -4.87 5.81 -3.40
N CYS A 105 -3.87 4.96 -3.64
CA CYS A 105 -3.94 3.52 -3.44
C CYS A 105 -2.58 2.96 -3.00
N ALA A 106 -2.65 1.86 -2.25
CA ALA A 106 -1.50 1.11 -1.77
C ALA A 106 -0.70 0.53 -2.93
N LYS A 107 0.61 0.41 -2.71
CA LYS A 107 1.52 -0.18 -3.65
C LYS A 107 1.37 -1.70 -3.72
N ARG A 108 1.63 -2.31 -4.87
CA ARG A 108 1.71 -3.76 -5.04
C ARG A 108 2.97 -4.11 -5.80
N MET A 109 3.57 -5.26 -5.48
CA MET A 109 4.75 -5.78 -6.17
C MET A 109 4.50 -7.20 -6.65
N PHE A 110 4.89 -7.46 -7.89
CA PHE A 110 4.72 -8.75 -8.57
C PHE A 110 6.03 -9.54 -8.62
N CYS A 111 5.97 -10.81 -9.03
CA CYS A 111 7.13 -11.68 -9.11
C CYS A 111 8.18 -11.17 -10.12
N ASN A 112 7.72 -10.50 -11.18
CA ASN A 112 8.57 -9.84 -12.19
C ASN A 112 9.16 -8.48 -11.73
N LEU A 113 9.07 -8.13 -10.44
CA LEU A 113 9.51 -6.87 -9.83
C LEU A 113 8.78 -5.61 -10.28
N LYS A 114 7.78 -5.73 -11.16
CA LYS A 114 6.93 -4.58 -11.49
C LYS A 114 6.16 -4.15 -10.25
N THR A 115 5.90 -2.85 -10.17
CA THR A 115 5.10 -2.26 -9.10
C THR A 115 3.98 -1.43 -9.69
N ASP A 116 2.85 -1.40 -9.01
CA ASP A 116 1.74 -0.51 -9.32
C ASP A 116 1.10 0.04 -8.03
N HIS A 117 0.19 1.00 -8.18
CA HIS A 117 -0.61 1.58 -7.09
C HIS A 117 -2.08 1.21 -7.24
N GLN A 118 -2.38 -0.08 -7.34
CA GLN A 118 -3.76 -0.60 -7.47
C GLN A 118 -4.14 -1.49 -6.28
N GLY A 119 -3.56 -1.20 -5.11
CA GLY A 119 -3.82 -1.89 -3.86
C GLY A 119 -5.02 -1.35 -3.09
N LEU A 120 -4.94 -1.43 -1.75
CA LEU A 120 -5.99 -0.90 -0.88
C LEU A 120 -6.14 0.62 -1.07
N PRO A 121 -7.36 1.16 -1.08
CA PRO A 121 -7.56 2.60 -1.23
C PRO A 121 -6.97 3.36 -0.04
N LEU A 122 -6.62 4.62 -0.29
CA LEU A 122 -6.23 5.62 0.70
C LEU A 122 -7.15 5.60 1.91
N LYS A 123 -6.57 5.69 3.12
CA LYS A 123 -7.36 5.80 4.34
C LYS A 123 -8.16 7.10 4.33
N TYR A 124 -9.44 6.99 4.60
CA TYR A 124 -10.33 8.13 4.73
C TYR A 124 -10.00 8.93 6.00
N ASN A 125 -9.94 10.26 5.89
CA ASN A 125 -9.81 11.15 7.05
C ASN A 125 -11.20 11.51 7.62
N PRO A 126 -11.59 10.99 8.79
CA PRO A 126 -12.87 11.31 9.41
C PRO A 126 -12.97 12.79 9.83
N ALA A 127 -11.86 13.46 10.14
CA ALA A 127 -11.87 14.86 10.52
C ALA A 127 -12.09 15.81 9.32
N ALA A 128 -11.78 15.37 8.11
CA ALA A 128 -11.94 16.18 6.89
C ALA A 128 -13.39 16.26 6.38
N THR A 129 -14.32 15.51 6.98
CA THR A 129 -15.71 15.40 6.47
C THR A 129 -16.74 16.26 7.16
N HIS A 130 -16.29 17.28 7.87
CA HIS A 130 -17.13 18.43 8.17
C HIS A 130 -17.26 19.36 6.96
N ILE A 131 -17.67 18.81 5.81
CA ILE A 131 -18.24 19.67 4.76
C ILE A 131 -19.61 20.07 5.28
N LYS A 132 -19.66 21.28 5.84
CA LYS A 132 -20.90 21.96 6.23
C LYS A 132 -21.82 21.89 5.01
N LYS A 133 -22.81 20.99 5.03
CA LYS A 133 -23.92 20.99 4.07
C LYS A 133 -24.46 22.41 4.09
N ARG A 134 -24.13 23.21 3.08
CA ARG A 134 -24.92 24.40 2.80
C ARG A 134 -26.26 23.83 2.37
N THR A 135 -27.23 23.91 3.28
CA THR A 135 -28.63 23.79 2.93
C THR A 135 -28.87 24.86 1.87
N ALA A 136 -28.74 24.49 0.59
CA ALA A 136 -29.21 25.30 -0.50
C ALA A 136 -30.73 25.31 -0.32
N HIS A 137 -31.20 26.35 0.36
CA HIS A 137 -32.60 26.74 0.33
C HIS A 137 -32.87 27.05 -1.14
N MET A 138 -33.42 26.09 -1.87
CA MET A 138 -33.93 26.29 -3.21
C MET A 138 -34.94 27.44 -3.14
N PRO A 139 -34.73 28.60 -3.79
CA PRO A 139 -35.89 29.36 -4.22
C PRO A 139 -36.52 28.55 -5.35
N LEU A 140 -37.83 28.29 -5.27
CA LEU A 140 -38.64 27.91 -6.41
C LEU A 140 -38.30 28.87 -7.56
N GLN A 141 -37.62 28.40 -8.59
CA GLN A 141 -37.57 29.10 -9.88
C GLN A 141 -38.37 28.28 -10.87
N ASN A 142 -39.43 28.95 -11.35
CA ASN A 142 -40.30 28.55 -12.43
C ASN A 142 -39.52 27.95 -13.59
N VAL A 143 -39.97 26.80 -14.07
CA VAL A 143 -39.61 26.28 -15.40
C VAL A 143 -40.39 27.12 -16.41
N GLU A 144 -39.75 28.14 -16.97
CA GLU A 144 -40.25 28.80 -18.18
C GLU A 144 -39.60 28.13 -19.38
N THR A 145 -40.41 27.42 -20.16
CA THR A 145 -39.99 26.73 -21.38
C THR A 145 -39.61 27.77 -22.43
N ILE A 146 -38.32 27.89 -22.73
CA ILE A 146 -37.84 28.75 -23.83
C ILE A 146 -37.77 27.90 -25.10
N TYR A 147 -38.55 28.30 -26.10
CA TYR A 147 -38.59 27.72 -27.44
C TYR A 147 -37.31 28.08 -28.20
N ILE A 148 -36.57 27.09 -28.69
CA ILE A 148 -35.38 27.30 -29.55
C ILE A 148 -35.80 27.08 -31.00
N PRO A 149 -35.87 28.13 -31.85
CA PRO A 149 -35.91 27.94 -33.27
C PRO A 149 -34.48 27.70 -33.79
N ASN A 150 -34.32 26.63 -34.58
CA ASN A 150 -33.10 26.38 -35.36
C ASN A 150 -32.75 27.59 -36.22
N SER A 151 -31.48 28.02 -36.18
CA SER A 151 -30.87 28.76 -37.29
C SER A 151 -29.36 28.57 -37.27
N ASP A 152 -28.86 28.12 -38.41
CA ASP A 152 -27.46 28.04 -38.78
C ASP A 152 -26.77 29.43 -38.85
N ASN A 153 -25.43 29.38 -38.88
CA ASN A 153 -24.42 30.41 -39.17
C ASN A 153 -23.71 31.15 -38.02
N ILE A 154 -22.52 30.60 -37.67
CA ILE A 154 -21.17 31.21 -37.75
C ILE A 154 -21.09 32.74 -37.56
N VAL A 155 -20.35 33.22 -36.53
CA VAL A 155 -19.21 34.18 -36.64
C VAL A 155 -18.27 34.01 -35.42
N GLU A 156 -17.01 34.28 -35.72
CA GLU A 156 -15.72 34.06 -35.07
C GLU A 156 -15.30 35.14 -34.03
N VAL A 157 -14.22 34.85 -33.30
CA VAL A 157 -13.26 35.74 -32.58
C VAL A 157 -13.68 36.38 -31.23
N VAL A 158 -12.88 36.12 -30.18
CA VAL A 158 -11.97 37.10 -29.53
C VAL A 158 -11.20 36.39 -28.39
N GLU A 159 -9.87 36.34 -28.54
CA GLU A 159 -8.89 36.06 -27.49
C GLU A 159 -9.01 37.08 -26.35
N ASN A 160 -8.85 36.66 -25.09
CA ASN A 160 -8.36 37.55 -24.04
C ASN A 160 -7.29 36.84 -23.20
N LYS A 161 -6.05 37.30 -23.38
CA LYS A 161 -4.90 37.03 -22.53
C LYS A 161 -4.98 37.91 -21.29
N SER A 162 -4.89 37.35 -20.10
CA SER A 162 -4.57 38.12 -18.88
C SER A 162 -3.33 37.53 -18.21
N LYS A 163 -2.20 38.22 -18.42
CA LYS A 163 -0.98 38.12 -17.61
C LYS A 163 -1.24 38.84 -16.29
N THR A 164 -0.87 38.22 -15.18
CA THR A 164 -0.70 38.93 -13.91
C THR A 164 0.59 38.44 -13.26
N CYS A 165 1.63 39.27 -13.35
CA CYS A 165 2.80 39.21 -12.48
C CYS A 165 2.34 39.59 -11.07
N CYS A 166 2.76 38.83 -10.06
CA CYS A 166 2.81 39.32 -8.69
C CYS A 166 4.17 39.01 -8.07
N VAL A 167 4.70 40.10 -7.53
CA VAL A 167 5.99 40.38 -6.91
C VAL A 167 6.24 39.53 -5.66
N ALA A 168 7.51 39.21 -5.42
CA ALA A 168 8.00 38.58 -4.21
C ALA A 168 8.15 39.59 -3.04
N PRO A 169 7.83 39.20 -1.79
CA PRO A 169 8.37 39.84 -0.59
C PRO A 169 9.52 38.96 -0.04
N SER A 170 10.75 39.46 0.02
CA SER A 170 11.33 40.35 1.04
C SER A 170 11.47 39.69 2.41
N VAL A 171 12.74 39.57 2.80
CA VAL A 171 13.34 39.05 4.02
C VAL A 171 12.74 39.66 5.29
N HIS A 172 12.42 38.82 6.28
CA HIS A 172 12.41 39.19 7.69
C HIS A 172 12.96 38.05 8.54
N GLU A 173 14.10 38.34 9.15
CA GLU A 173 14.77 37.58 10.20
C GLU A 173 14.22 38.13 11.53
N SER A 174 13.67 37.28 12.39
CA SER A 174 13.26 37.67 13.74
C SER A 174 13.33 36.46 14.68
N ASP A 175 14.29 36.55 15.58
CA ASP A 175 14.44 35.77 16.80
C ASP A 175 13.30 36.04 17.79
N GLY A 176 12.92 35.00 18.53
CA GLY A 176 12.09 35.12 19.74
C GLY A 176 11.10 33.97 19.90
N ILE A 177 11.54 32.85 20.50
CA ILE A 177 10.62 31.81 21.00
C ILE A 177 10.33 32.07 22.48
N GLU A 178 9.13 32.56 22.78
CA GLU A 178 8.56 32.61 24.13
C GLU A 178 7.82 31.29 24.41
N GLU A 179 8.21 30.62 25.50
CA GLU A 179 7.67 29.33 25.92
C GLU A 179 6.32 29.52 26.64
N VAL A 180 5.23 29.07 26.01
CA VAL A 180 3.87 29.13 26.60
C VAL A 180 3.47 27.77 27.22
N PRO A 181 2.94 27.72 28.45
CA PRO A 181 2.53 26.48 29.11
C PRO A 181 1.30 25.82 28.45
N ARG A 182 1.37 24.51 28.23
CA ARG A 182 0.28 23.71 27.62
C ARG A 182 -0.87 23.45 28.60
N PRO A 183 -2.14 23.64 28.19
CA PRO A 183 -3.29 23.23 28.98
C PRO A 183 -3.55 21.72 28.89
N SER A 184 -3.76 21.08 30.05
CA SER A 184 -4.07 19.66 30.22
C SER A 184 -5.52 19.36 29.80
N LYS A 185 -5.69 18.55 28.74
CA LYS A 185 -7.00 18.11 28.26
C LYS A 185 -7.44 16.84 29.00
N LYS A 186 -8.53 16.94 29.77
CA LYS A 186 -9.24 15.77 30.34
C LYS A 186 -10.01 15.07 29.22
N HIS A 187 -9.62 13.84 28.89
CA HIS A 187 -10.26 13.03 27.86
C HIS A 187 -11.43 12.23 28.45
N ILE A 188 -12.67 12.64 28.15
CA ILE A 188 -13.88 11.88 28.48
C ILE A 188 -14.04 10.78 27.43
N SER A 189 -13.74 9.55 27.82
CA SER A 189 -13.95 8.35 27.00
C SER A 189 -15.42 7.95 27.02
N LYS A 190 -16.10 8.04 25.87
CA LYS A 190 -17.44 7.43 25.70
C LYS A 190 -17.27 6.02 25.14
N ARG A 191 -17.76 5.03 25.89
CA ARG A 191 -17.83 3.61 25.50
C ARG A 191 -18.78 3.46 24.29
N PRO A 192 -18.36 2.79 23.20
CA PRO A 192 -19.29 2.39 22.15
C PRO A 192 -20.09 1.16 22.60
N GLU A 193 -21.40 1.23 22.45
CA GLU A 193 -22.35 0.12 22.62
C GLU A 193 -22.48 -0.61 21.28
N VAL A 194 -22.20 -1.92 21.28
CA VAL A 194 -22.24 -2.76 20.07
C VAL A 194 -23.46 -3.68 20.17
N VAL A 195 -24.46 -3.38 19.35
CA VAL A 195 -25.65 -4.24 19.19
C VAL A 195 -25.37 -5.24 18.06
N ILE A 196 -25.31 -6.53 18.41
CA ILE A 196 -25.10 -7.63 17.45
C ILE A 196 -26.45 -8.26 17.13
N THR A 197 -26.98 -7.99 15.94
CA THR A 197 -28.12 -8.72 15.39
C THR A 197 -27.63 -9.95 14.62
N ARG A 198 -28.02 -11.14 15.08
CA ARG A 198 -27.76 -12.41 14.39
C ARG A 198 -28.87 -12.70 13.39
N SER A 199 -28.53 -12.77 12.10
CA SER A 199 -29.38 -13.36 11.08
C SER A 199 -28.95 -14.81 10.83
N ALA A 200 -29.90 -15.74 10.99
CA ALA A 200 -29.68 -17.15 10.75
C ALA A 200 -30.18 -17.51 9.35
N LYS A 201 -29.29 -17.93 8.43
CA LYS A 201 -29.69 -18.73 7.25
C LYS A 201 -28.62 -19.73 6.80
N LEU A 202 -29.06 -20.99 6.83
CA LEU A 202 -28.85 -22.10 5.90
C LEU A 202 -27.44 -22.69 5.70
N LEU A 203 -27.24 -23.79 6.44
CA LEU A 203 -26.25 -24.83 6.22
C LEU A 203 -26.61 -25.60 4.93
N LYS A 204 -25.73 -25.58 3.91
CA LYS A 204 -25.71 -26.62 2.86
C LYS A 204 -24.45 -27.46 3.05
N LYS A 205 -24.69 -28.69 3.49
CA LYS A 205 -23.71 -29.77 3.65
C LYS A 205 -23.27 -30.23 2.26
N VAL A 206 -22.00 -30.05 1.92
CA VAL A 206 -21.36 -30.70 0.76
C VAL A 206 -20.36 -31.68 1.33
N THR A 207 -20.69 -32.96 1.20
CA THR A 207 -19.81 -34.09 1.48
C THR A 207 -19.07 -34.41 0.19
N THR A 208 -17.74 -34.31 0.22
CA THR A 208 -16.90 -34.81 -0.87
C THR A 208 -15.79 -35.66 -0.27
N THR A 209 -15.96 -36.97 -0.40
CA THR A 209 -14.96 -38.01 -0.16
C THR A 209 -14.01 -38.06 -1.36
N PHE A 210 -12.71 -37.92 -1.14
CA PHE A 210 -11.70 -38.35 -2.11
C PHE A 210 -10.56 -39.06 -1.38
N ALA A 211 -10.10 -40.11 -2.04
CA ALA A 211 -9.40 -41.26 -1.52
C ALA A 211 -7.96 -40.96 -1.06
N ASP A 212 -7.53 -41.80 -0.10
CA ASP A 212 -6.15 -42.03 0.25
C ASP A 212 -5.40 -42.63 -0.94
N ASP A 213 -4.41 -41.90 -1.48
CA ASP A 213 -3.40 -42.47 -2.36
C ASP A 213 -2.04 -42.41 -1.65
N ASP A 214 -1.59 -43.63 -1.40
CA ASP A 214 -0.36 -44.10 -0.79
C ASP A 214 0.84 -43.73 -1.69
N LEU A 215 1.78 -42.91 -1.20
CA LEU A 215 3.07 -42.69 -1.85
C LEU A 215 4.21 -42.98 -0.88
N SER A 216 4.43 -44.28 -0.75
CA SER A 216 5.67 -44.91 -0.32
C SER A 216 6.89 -44.42 -1.09
N SER A 217 7.96 -44.17 -0.33
CA SER A 217 9.36 -44.42 -0.67
C SER A 217 10.04 -43.54 -1.73
N LEU A 218 10.76 -42.51 -1.27
CA LEU A 218 11.90 -41.97 -2.01
C LEU A 218 13.17 -42.11 -1.16
N SER A 219 13.96 -43.06 -1.64
CA SER A 219 15.26 -43.55 -1.19
C SER A 219 16.25 -42.44 -0.86
N GLY A 220 17.01 -42.66 0.21
CA GLY A 220 18.15 -41.85 0.59
C GLY A 220 19.31 -41.98 -0.41
N SER A 221 20.03 -40.88 -0.58
CA SER A 221 21.39 -40.88 -1.12
C SER A 221 22.33 -40.38 -0.02
N GLU A 222 23.11 -41.31 0.49
CA GLU A 222 24.19 -41.13 1.45
C GLU A 222 25.33 -40.32 0.82
N TYR A 223 25.85 -39.34 1.55
CA TYR A 223 26.92 -38.45 1.12
C TYR A 223 28.25 -38.98 1.65
N GLN A 224 29.16 -39.41 0.76
CA GLN A 224 30.55 -39.69 1.13
C GLN A 224 31.41 -38.43 0.95
N PRO A 225 32.22 -38.04 1.94
CA PRO A 225 33.29 -37.07 1.76
C PRO A 225 34.55 -37.76 1.23
N GLU A 226 35.05 -37.27 0.11
CA GLU A 226 36.37 -37.62 -0.44
C GLU A 226 37.47 -37.06 0.49
N GLU A 227 38.42 -37.91 0.87
CA GLU A 227 39.63 -37.53 1.61
C GLU A 227 40.69 -37.04 0.63
N ASP A 228 41.00 -35.74 0.67
CA ASP A 228 42.13 -35.18 -0.07
C ASP A 228 43.45 -35.45 0.70
N THR A 229 44.23 -36.40 0.21
CA THR A 229 45.66 -36.51 0.47
C THR A 229 46.44 -35.90 -0.69
N SER A 230 47.03 -34.71 -0.50
CA SER A 230 48.48 -34.45 -0.69
C SER A 230 48.85 -32.98 -0.51
#